data_AF-A0A327HNU4-F1
#
_entry.id   AF-A0A327HNU4-F1
#
_cell.length_a   1.000
_cell.length_b   1.000
_cell.length_c   1.000
_cell.angle_alpha   90.00
_cell.angle_beta   90.00
_cell.angle_gamma   90.00
#
_symmetry.space_group_name_H-M   'P 1'
#
loop_
_entity.id
_entity.type
_entity.pdbx_description
1 polymer ?
#
loop_
_entity_poly.entity_id
_entity_poly.type
_entity_poly.pdbx_seq_one_letter_code
_entity_poly.pdbx_strand_id
1 'polypeptide(L)'
;MSEELPAYCLVKCNICEYYFGKHKNSKISCPRCRTGNKNLDIVDRTENAEELHRLVSINNLPSQLRKEFEQKNIDKLEQNTNFDLKNMLPNILVESVNEEGFVTVQSLNGKLRARRIKFDALKLAHNAEFEGLLMRVSEGKWRLIG
;
A
#
# COMPACT_ATOMS: atom_id res chain seq x y z
N MET A 1 7.71 -11.65 39.43
CA MET A 1 7.73 -11.81 37.96
C MET A 1 8.18 -10.48 37.39
N SER A 2 9.43 -10.37 36.97
CA SER A 2 9.98 -9.14 36.40
C SER A 2 9.43 -8.99 34.99
N GLU A 3 8.60 -7.96 34.75
CA GLU A 3 8.13 -7.60 33.42
C GLU A 3 9.35 -7.27 32.55
N GLU A 4 9.62 -8.09 31.54
CA GLU A 4 10.71 -7.82 30.60
C GLU A 4 10.40 -6.56 29.79
N LEU A 5 11.37 -5.66 29.71
CA LEU A 5 11.23 -4.43 28.93
C LEU A 5 11.13 -4.76 27.42
N PRO A 6 10.27 -4.04 26.67
CA PRO A 6 10.06 -4.33 25.26
C PRO A 6 11.33 -4.29 24.40
N ALA A 7 11.39 -5.17 23.40
CA ALA A 7 12.55 -5.37 22.55
C ALA A 7 12.95 -4.11 21.75
N TYR A 8 11.99 -3.23 21.43
CA TYR A 8 12.21 -2.04 20.62
C TYR A 8 11.86 -0.74 21.37
N CYS A 9 12.60 0.33 21.05
CA CYS A 9 12.42 1.66 21.60
C CYS A 9 12.35 2.70 20.48
N LEU A 10 11.38 3.61 20.57
CA LEU A 10 11.36 4.85 19.81
C LEU A 10 12.20 5.89 20.55
N VAL A 11 13.10 6.55 19.83
CA VAL A 11 14.03 7.52 20.41
C VAL A 11 13.92 8.85 19.70
N LYS A 12 13.85 9.95 20.45
CA LYS A 12 13.96 11.32 19.95
C LYS A 12 15.37 11.84 20.17
N CYS A 13 15.96 12.45 19.15
CA CYS A 13 17.18 13.24 19.32
C CYS A 13 16.84 14.68 19.73
N ASN A 14 17.35 15.15 20.86
CA ASN A 14 17.09 16.51 21.35
C ASN A 14 17.87 17.61 20.61
N ILE A 15 18.81 17.24 19.73
CA ILE A 15 19.58 18.20 18.93
C ILE A 15 18.92 18.48 17.58
N CYS A 16 18.53 17.44 16.84
CA CYS A 16 17.97 17.58 15.49
C CYS A 16 16.49 17.19 15.39
N GLU A 17 15.86 16.90 16.55
CA GLU A 17 14.46 16.51 16.71
C GLU A 17 14.02 15.30 15.88
N TYR A 18 14.97 14.54 15.36
CA TYR A 18 14.71 13.34 14.55
C TYR A 18 14.36 12.15 15.44
N TYR A 19 13.33 11.42 15.04
CA TYR A 19 12.91 10.18 15.70
C TYR A 19 13.48 8.96 14.99
N PHE A 20 13.94 7.95 15.72
CA PHE A 20 14.45 6.72 15.15
C PHE A 20 14.23 5.52 16.08
N GLY A 21 14.22 4.33 15.49
CA GLY A 21 14.06 3.09 16.22
C GLY A 21 15.39 2.51 16.67
N LYS A 22 15.37 1.82 17.81
CA LYS A 22 16.50 1.06 18.35
C LYS A 22 16.00 -0.23 18.98
N HIS A 23 16.79 -1.31 18.85
CA HIS A 23 16.62 -2.51 19.67
C HIS A 23 17.26 -2.32 21.06
N LYS A 24 16.66 -2.86 22.13
CA LYS A 24 17.05 -2.61 23.53
C LYS A 24 18.56 -2.78 23.80
N ASN A 25 19.19 -3.76 23.16
CA ASN A 25 20.60 -4.10 23.36
C ASN A 25 21.60 -3.35 22.45
N SER A 26 21.14 -2.47 21.55
CA SER A 26 22.03 -1.80 20.59
C SER A 26 22.71 -0.56 21.18
N LYS A 27 23.95 -0.27 20.77
CA LYS A 27 24.57 1.04 21.03
C LYS A 27 23.76 2.15 20.34
N ILE A 28 23.78 3.35 20.91
CA ILE A 28 22.91 4.44 20.46
C ILE A 28 23.69 5.72 20.13
N SER A 29 23.49 6.19 18.91
CA SER A 29 23.84 7.52 18.42
C SER A 29 22.77 7.95 17.42
N CYS A 30 22.53 9.25 17.29
CA CYS A 30 21.57 9.74 16.31
C CYS A 30 22.06 9.38 14.89
N PRO A 31 21.27 8.68 14.06
CA PRO A 31 21.68 8.35 12.70
C PRO A 31 21.78 9.58 11.79
N ARG A 32 21.14 10.69 12.15
CA ARG A 32 21.11 11.93 11.36
C ARG A 32 22.26 12.86 11.67
N CYS A 33 22.45 13.23 12.94
CA CYS A 33 23.45 14.22 13.37
C CYS A 33 24.62 13.62 14.16
N ARG A 34 24.66 12.28 14.34
CA ARG A 34 25.72 11.54 15.06
C ARG A 34 25.92 11.90 16.53
N THR A 35 25.02 12.68 17.13
CA THR A 35 25.06 12.97 18.56
C THR A 35 24.93 11.69 19.39
N GLY A 36 25.74 11.59 20.44
CA GLY A 36 25.75 10.43 21.35
C GLY A 36 24.59 10.42 22.35
N ASN A 37 24.56 9.37 23.17
CA ASN A 37 23.46 8.99 24.07
C ASN A 37 22.94 10.11 24.99
N LYS A 38 23.79 11.05 25.43
CA LYS A 38 23.39 12.12 26.37
C LYS A 38 22.27 13.04 25.85
N ASN A 39 22.02 13.07 24.54
CA ASN A 39 21.01 13.93 23.92
C ASN A 39 19.88 13.12 23.24
N LEU A 40 19.64 11.89 23.71
CA LEU A 40 18.69 10.95 23.13
C LEU A 40 17.72 10.48 24.20
N ASP A 41 16.42 10.69 23.97
CA ASP A 41 15.36 10.30 24.91
C ASP A 41 14.53 9.16 24.33
N ILE A 42 14.26 8.14 25.16
CA ILE A 42 13.32 7.07 24.82
C ILE A 42 11.90 7.61 25.03
N VAL A 43 11.14 7.74 23.95
CA VAL A 43 9.79 8.29 23.94
C VAL A 43 8.73 7.20 24.05
N ASP A 44 9.01 6.01 23.48
CA ASP A 44 8.05 4.89 23.47
C ASP A 44 8.78 3.54 23.39
N ARG A 45 8.08 2.45 23.71
CA ARG A 45 8.57 1.07 23.65
C ARG A 45 7.53 0.13 23.06
N THR A 46 7.97 -0.81 22.23
CA THR A 46 7.09 -1.80 21.59
C THR A 46 7.81 -3.13 21.38
N GLU A 47 7.05 -4.22 21.33
CA GLU A 47 7.55 -5.55 21.00
C GLU A 47 7.47 -5.85 19.49
N ASN A 48 6.74 -5.03 18.72
CA ASN A 48 6.52 -5.24 17.30
C ASN A 48 7.38 -4.26 16.45
N ALA A 49 8.23 -4.81 15.58
CA ALA A 49 9.07 -4.04 14.67
C ALA A 49 8.25 -3.20 13.65
N GLU A 50 7.10 -3.70 13.20
CA GLU A 50 6.19 -2.97 12.31
C GLU A 50 5.57 -1.76 13.02
N GLU A 51 5.18 -1.92 14.29
CA GLU A 51 4.66 -0.80 15.08
C GLU A 51 5.76 0.22 15.36
N LEU A 52 7.01 -0.22 15.62
CA LEU A 52 8.14 0.70 15.73
C LEU A 52 8.33 1.51 14.43
N HIS A 53 8.25 0.85 13.28
CA HIS A 53 8.36 1.52 11.98
C HIS A 53 7.25 2.55 11.79
N ARG A 54 6.01 2.22 12.16
CA ARG A 54 4.86 3.14 12.12
C ARG A 54 5.10 4.36 13.01
N LEU A 55 5.51 4.14 14.26
CA LEU A 55 5.80 5.20 15.24
C LEU A 55 6.92 6.13 14.76
N VAL A 56 8.02 5.58 14.24
CA VAL A 56 9.13 6.37 13.67
C VAL A 56 8.64 7.22 12.50
N SER A 57 7.81 6.64 11.62
CA SER A 57 7.29 7.34 10.44
C SER A 57 6.39 8.50 10.84
N ILE A 58 5.39 8.26 11.70
CA ILE A 58 4.43 9.30 12.12
C ILE A 58 5.12 10.45 12.86
N ASN A 59 6.06 10.15 13.75
CA ASN A 59 6.72 11.18 14.54
C ASN A 59 7.65 12.08 13.71
N ASN A 60 8.20 11.57 12.61
CA ASN A 60 9.03 12.34 11.68
C ASN A 60 8.22 13.11 10.62
N LEU A 61 6.91 12.89 10.52
CA LEU A 61 6.07 13.64 9.59
C LEU A 61 5.68 15.02 10.16
N PRO A 62 5.57 16.05 9.31
CA PRO A 62 4.89 17.29 9.65
C PRO A 62 3.48 17.02 10.17
N SER A 63 3.03 17.76 11.18
CA SER A 63 1.73 17.55 11.84
C SER A 63 0.55 17.52 10.86
N GLN A 64 0.62 18.33 9.80
CA GLN A 64 -0.36 18.42 8.73
C GLN A 64 -0.55 17.08 7.99
N LEU A 65 0.51 16.28 7.84
CA LEU A 65 0.51 15.03 7.08
C LEU A 65 0.24 13.78 7.94
N ARG A 66 0.22 13.91 9.27
CA ARG A 66 0.04 12.76 10.18
C ARG A 66 -1.35 12.13 10.00
N LYS A 67 -2.40 12.94 9.92
CA LYS A 67 -3.78 12.46 9.74
C LYS A 67 -3.96 11.70 8.42
N GLU A 68 -3.39 12.21 7.33
CA GLU A 68 -3.43 11.54 6.02
C GLU A 68 -2.65 10.23 6.01
N PHE A 69 -1.51 10.18 6.71
CA PHE A 69 -0.71 8.96 6.84
C PHE A 69 -1.42 7.87 7.64
N GLU A 70 -2.13 8.25 8.71
CA GLU A 70 -2.93 7.31 9.50
C GLU A 70 -4.10 6.75 8.68
N GLN A 71 -4.78 7.59 7.90
CA GLN A 71 -5.87 7.18 7.00
C GLN A 71 -5.39 6.19 5.94
N LYS A 72 -4.26 6.46 5.28
CA LYS A 72 -3.72 5.59 4.22
C LYS A 72 -3.22 4.22 4.70
N ASN A 73 -2.86 4.08 5.97
CA ASN A 73 -2.47 2.76 6.52
C ASN A 73 -3.69 1.87 6.79
N ILE A 74 -4.86 2.46 7.08
CA ILE A 74 -6.11 1.71 7.22
C ILE A 74 -6.52 1.14 5.84
N ASP A 75 -6.36 1.92 4.77
CA ASP A 75 -6.71 1.50 3.41
C ASP A 75 -5.82 0.37 2.85
N LYS A 76 -4.62 0.14 3.41
CA LYS A 76 -3.73 -0.95 2.98
C LYS A 76 -4.22 -2.33 3.43
N LEU A 77 -5.07 -2.43 4.46
CA LEU A 77 -5.71 -3.70 4.83
C LEU A 77 -6.76 -4.15 3.80
N GLU A 78 -7.24 -3.26 2.93
CA GLU A 78 -8.15 -3.61 1.83
C GLU A 78 -7.41 -4.17 0.57
N GLN A 79 -6.08 -4.20 0.56
CA GLN A 79 -5.29 -4.55 -0.64
C GLN A 79 -5.11 -6.04 -0.92
N ASN A 80 -5.68 -6.95 -0.11
CA ASN A 80 -5.67 -8.39 -0.44
C ASN A 80 -6.59 -8.76 -1.61
N THR A 81 -7.34 -7.83 -2.19
CA THR A 81 -8.14 -8.07 -3.41
C THR A 81 -7.41 -7.69 -4.71
N ASN A 82 -6.38 -6.84 -4.66
CA ASN A 82 -5.72 -6.32 -5.86
C ASN A 82 -4.67 -7.27 -6.46
N PHE A 83 -4.02 -8.12 -5.64
CA PHE A 83 -3.03 -9.07 -6.16
C PHE A 83 -3.66 -10.12 -7.07
N ASP A 84 -4.87 -10.55 -6.74
CA ASP A 84 -5.65 -11.50 -7.54
C ASP A 84 -6.17 -10.89 -8.85
N LEU A 85 -6.63 -9.63 -8.81
CA LEU A 85 -7.14 -8.93 -9.99
C LEU A 85 -6.10 -8.82 -11.11
N LYS A 86 -4.84 -8.47 -10.77
CA LYS A 86 -3.77 -8.33 -11.76
C LYS A 86 -3.47 -9.66 -12.48
N ASN A 87 -3.49 -10.77 -11.76
CA ASN A 87 -3.26 -12.10 -12.33
C ASN A 87 -4.49 -12.64 -13.09
N MET A 88 -5.70 -12.24 -12.68
CA MET A 88 -6.94 -12.67 -13.33
C MET A 88 -7.31 -11.81 -14.55
N LEU A 89 -6.77 -10.60 -14.67
CA LEU A 89 -7.12 -9.63 -15.71
C LEU A 89 -7.05 -10.21 -17.13
N PRO A 90 -5.95 -10.88 -17.55
CA PRO A 90 -5.87 -11.43 -18.91
C PRO A 90 -6.99 -12.44 -19.20
N ASN A 91 -7.28 -13.31 -18.24
CA ASN A 91 -8.36 -14.30 -18.37
C ASN A 91 -9.74 -13.64 -18.43
N ILE A 92 -9.97 -12.60 -17.62
CA ILE A 92 -11.22 -11.83 -17.64
C ILE A 92 -11.43 -11.16 -19.00
N LEU A 93 -10.37 -10.58 -19.58
CA LEU A 93 -10.42 -9.92 -20.89
C LEU A 93 -10.74 -10.94 -22.00
N VAL A 94 -10.03 -12.07 -22.04
CA VAL A 94 -10.26 -13.16 -23.01
C VAL A 94 -11.69 -13.69 -22.92
N GLU A 95 -12.19 -13.95 -21.71
CA GLU A 95 -13.56 -14.44 -21.53
C GLU A 95 -14.62 -13.40 -21.89
N SER A 96 -14.29 -12.10 -21.83
CA SER A 96 -15.20 -11.00 -22.12
C SER A 96 -15.37 -10.72 -23.61
N VAL A 97 -14.65 -11.45 -24.47
CA VAL A 97 -14.82 -11.40 -25.93
C VAL A 97 -16.16 -12.05 -26.28
N ASN A 98 -17.05 -11.30 -26.91
CA ASN A 98 -18.33 -11.81 -27.39
C ASN A 98 -18.18 -12.61 -28.69
N GLU A 99 -19.28 -13.18 -29.20
CA GLU A 99 -19.30 -13.98 -30.42
C GLU A 99 -18.80 -13.21 -31.66
N GLU A 100 -18.91 -11.87 -31.66
CA GLU A 100 -18.43 -10.99 -32.73
C GLU A 100 -16.94 -10.62 -32.60
N GLY A 101 -16.24 -11.12 -31.58
CA GLY A 101 -14.83 -10.81 -31.35
C GLY A 101 -14.56 -9.48 -30.65
N PHE A 102 -15.56 -8.91 -29.96
CA PHE A 102 -15.46 -7.63 -29.27
C PHE A 102 -15.63 -7.74 -27.76
N VAL A 103 -14.92 -6.87 -27.04
CA VAL A 103 -15.10 -6.63 -25.62
C VAL A 103 -15.97 -5.38 -25.45
N THR A 104 -17.00 -5.46 -24.61
CA THR A 104 -17.90 -4.34 -24.32
C THR A 104 -17.97 -4.12 -22.81
N VAL A 105 -18.43 -2.94 -22.39
CA VAL A 105 -18.68 -2.67 -20.96
C VAL A 105 -19.67 -3.69 -20.37
N GLN A 106 -20.64 -4.14 -21.15
CA GLN A 106 -21.63 -5.14 -20.73
C GLN A 106 -21.01 -6.53 -20.55
N SER A 107 -20.19 -6.99 -21.52
CA SER A 107 -19.54 -8.30 -21.43
C SER A 107 -18.54 -8.36 -20.27
N LEU A 108 -17.75 -7.29 -20.07
CA LEU A 108 -16.85 -7.16 -18.91
C LEU A 108 -17.60 -7.18 -17.59
N ASN A 109 -18.68 -6.41 -17.46
CA ASN A 109 -19.52 -6.44 -16.26
C ASN A 109 -20.09 -7.84 -15.97
N GLY A 110 -20.49 -8.57 -17.01
CA GLY A 110 -20.95 -9.95 -16.88
C GLY A 110 -19.89 -10.85 -16.25
N LYS A 111 -18.65 -10.76 -16.72
CA LYS A 111 -17.53 -11.57 -16.19
C LYS A 111 -17.08 -11.16 -14.80
N LEU A 112 -17.02 -9.86 -14.52
CA LEU A 112 -16.71 -9.35 -13.18
C LEU A 112 -17.74 -9.83 -12.15
N ARG A 113 -19.04 -9.76 -12.48
CA ARG A 113 -20.12 -10.27 -11.62
C ARG A 113 -20.05 -11.78 -11.41
N ALA A 114 -19.79 -12.55 -12.47
CA ALA A 114 -19.65 -14.02 -12.37
C ALA A 114 -18.55 -14.42 -11.38
N ARG A 115 -17.47 -13.63 -11.30
CA ARG A 115 -16.34 -13.84 -10.39
C ARG A 115 -16.49 -13.14 -9.04
N ARG A 116 -17.64 -12.50 -8.77
CA ARG A 116 -17.90 -11.69 -7.57
C ARG A 116 -16.88 -10.57 -7.33
N ILE A 117 -16.30 -10.06 -8.40
CA ILE A 117 -15.32 -8.97 -8.39
C ILE A 117 -16.08 -7.64 -8.44
N LYS A 118 -15.88 -6.79 -7.43
CA LYS A 118 -16.41 -5.41 -7.41
C LYS A 118 -15.38 -4.46 -8.00
N PHE A 119 -15.45 -4.25 -9.32
CA PHE A 119 -14.60 -3.30 -10.03
C PHE A 119 -15.40 -2.62 -11.14
N ASP A 120 -15.04 -1.37 -11.48
CA ASP A 120 -15.67 -0.62 -12.56
C ASP A 120 -15.18 -1.14 -13.92
N ALA A 121 -16.10 -1.73 -14.70
CA ALA A 121 -15.80 -2.31 -16.01
C ALA A 121 -15.29 -1.29 -17.04
N LEU A 122 -15.76 -0.04 -16.99
CA LEU A 122 -15.31 1.01 -17.90
C LEU A 122 -13.88 1.43 -17.54
N LYS A 123 -13.62 1.64 -16.24
CA LYS A 123 -12.27 1.93 -15.75
C LYS A 123 -11.29 0.80 -16.09
N LEU A 124 -11.74 -0.45 -15.97
CA LEU A 124 -10.95 -1.63 -16.35
C LEU A 124 -10.60 -1.62 -17.85
N ALA A 125 -11.59 -1.36 -18.71
CA ALA A 125 -11.37 -1.29 -20.14
C ALA A 125 -10.40 -0.17 -20.53
N HIS A 126 -10.51 1.01 -19.91
CA HIS A 126 -9.59 2.13 -20.13
C HIS A 126 -8.16 1.81 -19.71
N ASN A 127 -7.99 1.14 -18.57
CA ASN A 127 -6.66 0.72 -18.12
C ASN A 127 -6.07 -0.33 -19.06
N ALA A 128 -6.87 -1.32 -19.49
CA ALA A 128 -6.42 -2.35 -20.43
C ALA A 128 -6.09 -1.77 -21.82
N GLU A 129 -6.81 -0.74 -22.27
CA GLU A 129 -6.47 0.03 -23.47
C GLU A 129 -5.14 0.78 -23.30
N PHE A 130 -4.93 1.45 -22.17
CA PHE A 130 -3.69 2.15 -21.86
C PHE A 130 -2.48 1.22 -21.76
N GLU A 131 -2.67 0.00 -21.23
CA GLU A 131 -1.65 -1.05 -21.14
C GLU A 131 -1.42 -1.79 -22.46
N GLY A 132 -2.17 -1.47 -23.52
CA GLY A 132 -2.02 -2.07 -24.86
C GLY A 132 -2.64 -3.46 -25.00
N LEU A 133 -3.51 -3.87 -24.09
CA LEU A 133 -4.25 -5.15 -24.14
C LEU A 133 -5.53 -5.03 -24.98
N LEU A 134 -6.12 -3.83 -25.07
CA LEU A 134 -7.33 -3.56 -25.83
C LEU A 134 -7.11 -2.46 -26.87
N MET A 135 -7.72 -2.61 -28.04
CA MET A 135 -7.88 -1.56 -29.05
C MET A 135 -9.29 -1.00 -29.00
N ARG A 136 -9.47 0.31 -28.83
CA ARG A 136 -10.81 0.91 -28.97
C ARG A 136 -11.25 0.88 -30.42
N VAL A 137 -12.46 0.37 -30.65
CA VAL A 137 -13.11 0.37 -31.97
C VAL A 137 -14.13 1.50 -32.06
N SER A 138 -14.90 1.68 -30.97
CA SER A 138 -15.85 2.79 -30.79
C SER A 138 -16.09 3.00 -29.31
N GLU A 139 -16.89 4.00 -28.94
CA GLU A 139 -17.23 4.24 -27.54
C GLU A 139 -17.88 3.00 -26.91
N GLY A 140 -17.34 2.56 -25.76
CA GLY A 140 -17.80 1.36 -25.06
C GLY A 140 -17.50 0.00 -25.73
N LYS A 141 -16.71 -0.03 -26.81
CA LYS A 141 -16.41 -1.24 -27.59
C LYS A 141 -14.93 -1.33 -27.98
N TRP A 142 -14.31 -2.47 -27.65
CA TRP A 142 -12.90 -2.74 -27.87
C TRP A 142 -12.67 -4.09 -28.58
N ARG A 143 -11.48 -4.28 -29.16
CA ARG A 143 -10.92 -5.57 -29.56
C ARG A 143 -9.76 -5.95 -28.66
N LEU A 144 -9.61 -7.23 -28.39
CA LEU A 144 -8.44 -7.76 -27.69
C LEU A 144 -7.22 -7.73 -28.63
N ILE A 145 -6.10 -7.20 -28.14
CA ILE A 145 -4.80 -7.22 -28.81
C ILE A 145 -3.88 -8.10 -27.96
N GLY A 146 -3.91 -9.41 -28.17
CA GLY A 146 -3.14 -10.36 -27.36
C GLY A 146 -3.51 -11.80 -27.66
#